data_AF-A0A7J7I9J6-F1
#
_entry.id   AF-A0A7J7I9J6-F1
#
_cell.length_a   1.000
_cell.length_b   1.000
_cell.length_c   1.000
_cell.angle_alpha   90.00
_cell.angle_beta   90.00
_cell.angle_gamma   90.00
#
_symmetry.space_group_name_H-M   'P 1'
#
loop_
_entity.id
_entity.type
_entity.pdbx_description
1 polymer ?
#
loop_
_entity_poly.entity_id
_entity_poly.type
_entity_poly.pdbx_seq_one_letter_code
_entity_poly.pdbx_strand_id
1 'polypeptide(L)'
;MDSDMVAVLHKAKIVKARLEVLDKSNTDNRRLSVAFREGSTVDRTRISITSGLRIKLRDMMNRFQSLRDRVLSNHKEYLRRRYYNATGEVPSEEVIERWFREVGKLRYLKRGQK
;
A
#
# COMPACT_ATOMS: atom_id res chain seq x y z
N MET A 1 1.48 7.59 -10.60
CA MET A 1 1.78 6.24 -10.11
C MET A 1 2.75 6.30 -8.94
N ASP A 2 4.02 6.69 -9.13
CA ASP A 2 4.98 6.71 -7.99
C ASP A 2 4.56 7.66 -6.87
N SER A 3 4.12 8.86 -7.21
CA SER A 3 3.58 9.82 -6.23
C SER A 3 2.35 9.27 -5.49
N ASP A 4 1.44 8.59 -6.19
CA ASP A 4 0.23 8.02 -5.58
C ASP A 4 0.59 6.85 -4.65
N MET A 5 1.57 6.03 -5.04
CA MET A 5 2.09 4.94 -4.21
C MET A 5 2.72 5.47 -2.92
N VAL A 6 3.53 6.52 -3.02
CA VAL A 6 4.14 7.18 -1.85
C VAL A 6 3.06 7.78 -0.95
N ALA A 7 2.04 8.43 -1.51
CA ALA A 7 0.94 9.02 -0.75
C ALA A 7 0.13 7.95 0.03
N VAL A 8 -0.18 6.81 -0.60
CA VAL A 8 -0.87 5.70 0.07
C VAL A 8 0.00 5.13 1.19
N LEU A 9 1.28 4.88 0.94
CA LEU A 9 2.21 4.38 1.95
C LEU A 9 2.32 5.34 3.15
N HIS A 10 2.40 6.64 2.90
CA HIS A 10 2.46 7.65 3.95
C HIS A 10 1.19 7.63 4.81
N LYS A 11 0.00 7.61 4.19
CA LYS A 11 -1.27 7.49 4.91
C LYS A 11 -1.33 6.20 5.74
N ALA A 12 -0.90 5.07 5.19
CA ALA A 12 -0.89 3.80 5.90
C ALA A 12 0.03 3.84 7.13
N LYS A 13 1.21 4.47 7.03
CA LYS A 13 2.13 4.68 8.16
C LYS A 13 1.51 5.54 9.26
N ILE A 14 0.80 6.61 8.90
CA ILE A 14 0.08 7.46 9.87
C ILE A 14 -0.98 6.63 10.61
N VAL A 15 -1.80 5.85 9.88
CA VAL A 15 -2.83 5.01 10.50
C VAL A 15 -2.21 3.96 11.42
N LYS A 16 -1.11 3.32 10.99
CA LYS A 16 -0.37 2.36 11.79
C LYS A 16 0.11 2.99 13.10
N ALA A 17 0.76 4.15 13.04
CA ALA A 17 1.26 4.85 14.22
C ALA A 17 0.11 5.22 15.19
N ARG A 18 -1.04 5.65 14.67
CA ARG A 18 -2.23 5.92 15.49
C ARG A 18 -2.78 4.66 16.17
N LEU A 19 -2.75 3.51 15.49
CA LEU A 19 -3.13 2.23 16.10
C LEU A 19 -2.18 1.81 17.22
N GLU A 20 -0.87 1.99 17.03
CA GLU A 20 0.14 1.71 18.07
C GLU A 20 -0.09 2.58 19.33
N VAL A 21 -0.46 3.85 19.13
CA VAL A 21 -0.86 4.75 20.24
C VAL A 21 -2.14 4.27 20.92
N LEU A 22 -3.14 3.82 20.15
CA LEU A 22 -4.39 3.28 20.72
C LEU A 22 -4.15 1.99 21.51
N ASP A 23 -3.26 1.12 21.03
CA ASP A 23 -2.89 -0.10 21.75
C ASP A 23 -2.26 0.23 23.10
N LYS A 24 -1.34 1.21 23.13
CA LYS A 24 -0.77 1.71 24.39
C LYS A 24 -1.85 2.29 25.31
N SER A 25 -2.74 3.12 24.76
CA SER A 25 -3.88 3.69 25.52
C SER A 25 -4.78 2.60 26.11
N ASN A 26 -5.01 1.50 25.39
CA ASN A 26 -5.79 0.37 25.90
C ASN A 26 -5.09 -0.31 27.09
N THR A 27 -3.77 -0.51 27.02
CA THR A 27 -3.01 -1.05 28.14
C THR A 27 -3.01 -0.11 29.35
N ASP A 28 -2.82 1.19 29.12
CA ASP A 28 -2.81 2.20 30.19
C ASP A 28 -4.20 2.34 30.86
N ASN A 29 -5.28 2.21 30.09
CA ASN A 29 -6.65 2.28 30.58
C ASN A 29 -6.96 1.23 31.67
N ARG A 30 -6.27 0.09 31.66
CA ARG A 30 -6.40 -0.98 32.67
C ARG A 30 -6.00 -0.55 34.07
N ARG A 31 -5.19 0.51 34.19
CA ARG A 31 -4.69 1.04 35.47
C ARG A 31 -5.60 2.11 36.08
N LEU A 32 -6.56 2.63 35.33
CA LEU A 32 -7.40 3.76 35.77
C LEU A 32 -8.49 3.34 36.75
N SER A 33 -9.06 2.15 36.62
CA SER A 33 -10.15 1.67 37.47
C SER A 33 -10.29 0.16 37.45
N VAL A 34 -10.87 -0.42 38.51
CA VAL A 34 -11.27 -1.84 38.57
C VAL A 34 -12.23 -2.20 37.43
N ALA A 35 -13.13 -1.29 37.06
CA ALA A 35 -14.08 -1.49 35.95
C ALA A 35 -13.41 -1.63 34.57
N PHE A 36 -12.14 -1.22 34.45
CA PHE A 36 -11.38 -1.23 33.20
C PHE A 36 -10.26 -2.27 33.20
N ARG A 37 -10.17 -3.10 34.24
CA ARG A 37 -9.17 -4.18 34.33
C ARG A 37 -9.21 -5.06 33.09
N GLU A 38 -8.09 -5.73 32.86
CA GLU A 38 -7.97 -6.74 31.81
C GLU A 38 -9.13 -7.74 31.88
N GLY A 39 -9.77 -8.00 30.74
CA GLY A 39 -10.92 -8.91 30.66
C GLY A 39 -12.27 -8.29 31.05
N SER A 40 -12.31 -7.04 31.53
CA SER A 40 -13.56 -6.30 31.68
C SER A 40 -14.28 -6.12 30.34
N THR A 41 -15.59 -5.86 30.36
CA THR A 41 -16.36 -5.58 29.14
C THR A 41 -15.79 -4.38 28.37
N VAL A 42 -15.31 -3.37 29.09
CA VAL A 42 -14.69 -2.17 28.50
C VAL A 42 -13.36 -2.53 27.85
N ASP A 43 -12.47 -3.25 28.55
CA ASP A 43 -11.17 -3.69 28.02
C ASP A 43 -11.35 -4.56 26.76
N ARG A 44 -12.23 -5.57 26.81
CA ARG A 44 -12.53 -6.44 25.67
C ARG A 44 -13.07 -5.68 24.47
N THR A 45 -13.99 -4.74 24.69
CA THR A 45 -14.54 -3.89 23.62
C THR A 45 -13.44 -3.07 22.96
N ARG A 46 -12.59 -2.41 23.76
CA ARG A 46 -11.50 -1.58 23.26
C ARG A 46 -10.47 -2.38 22.46
N ILE A 47 -10.07 -3.55 22.95
CA ILE A 47 -9.13 -4.45 22.26
C ILE A 47 -9.74 -5.00 20.97
N SER A 48 -11.02 -5.41 21.00
CA SER A 48 -11.72 -5.91 19.82
C SER A 48 -11.73 -4.86 18.70
N ILE A 49 -12.03 -3.61 19.05
CA ILE A 49 -12.02 -2.49 18.10
C ILE A 49 -10.62 -2.28 17.50
N THR A 50 -9.57 -2.16 18.32
CA THR A 50 -8.22 -1.91 17.79
C THR A 50 -7.68 -3.09 16.98
N SER A 51 -7.99 -4.32 17.39
CA SER A 51 -7.68 -5.55 16.64
C SER A 51 -8.36 -5.56 15.28
N GLY A 52 -9.66 -5.26 15.23
CA GLY A 52 -10.43 -5.17 13.98
C GLY A 52 -9.88 -4.12 13.02
N LEU A 53 -9.49 -2.95 13.54
CA LEU A 53 -8.86 -1.90 12.73
C LEU A 53 -7.48 -2.32 12.18
N ARG A 54 -6.68 -3.06 12.97
CA ARG A 54 -5.38 -3.59 12.52
C ARG A 54 -5.55 -4.59 11.38
N ILE A 55 -6.51 -5.50 11.50
CA ILE A 55 -6.87 -6.46 10.44
C ILE A 55 -7.29 -5.70 9.19
N LYS A 56 -8.18 -4.71 9.33
CA LYS A 56 -8.66 -3.92 8.19
C LYS A 56 -7.53 -3.17 7.48
N LEU A 57 -6.59 -2.58 8.22
CA LEU A 57 -5.42 -1.91 7.65
C LEU A 57 -4.57 -2.89 6.84
N ARG A 58 -4.28 -4.08 7.39
CA ARG A 58 -3.53 -5.14 6.70
C ARG A 58 -4.24 -5.55 5.42
N ASP A 59 -5.54 -5.82 5.47
CA ASP A 59 -6.31 -6.25 4.30
C ASP A 59 -6.32 -5.19 3.20
N MET A 60 -6.46 -3.91 3.57
CA MET A 60 -6.37 -2.80 2.61
C MET A 60 -4.99 -2.72 1.96
N MET A 61 -3.91 -2.87 2.75
CA MET A 61 -2.54 -2.84 2.22
C MET A 61 -2.23 -4.04 1.32
N ASN A 62 -2.75 -5.23 1.64
CA ASN A 62 -2.63 -6.41 0.79
C ASN A 62 -3.35 -6.19 -0.55
N ARG A 63 -4.59 -5.68 -0.53
CA ARG A 63 -5.33 -5.33 -1.75
C ARG A 63 -4.61 -4.28 -2.58
N PHE A 64 -4.00 -3.29 -1.93
CA PHE A 64 -3.22 -2.27 -2.60
C PHE A 64 -1.97 -2.86 -3.28
N GLN A 65 -1.28 -3.79 -2.63
CA GLN A 65 -0.14 -4.50 -3.22
C GLN A 65 -0.58 -5.30 -4.46
N SER A 66 -1.67 -6.07 -4.37
CA SER A 66 -2.21 -6.81 -5.52
C SER A 66 -2.62 -5.88 -6.68
N LEU A 67 -3.18 -4.71 -6.37
CA LEU A 67 -3.51 -3.70 -7.38
C LEU A 67 -2.25 -3.16 -8.06
N ARG A 68 -1.20 -2.86 -7.28
CA ARG A 68 0.09 -2.41 -7.79
C ARG A 68 0.68 -3.44 -8.77
N ASP A 69 0.69 -4.71 -8.37
CA ASP A 69 1.24 -5.80 -9.19
C ASP A 69 0.45 -5.95 -10.49
N ARG A 70 -0.89 -5.84 -10.44
CA ARG A 70 -1.74 -5.84 -11.63
C ARG A 70 -1.44 -4.66 -12.56
N VAL A 71 -1.29 -3.45 -12.03
CA VAL A 71 -0.96 -2.26 -12.84
C VAL A 71 0.40 -2.43 -13.52
N LEU A 72 1.41 -2.92 -12.79
CA LEU A 72 2.75 -3.19 -13.33
C LEU A 72 2.71 -4.25 -14.44
N SER A 73 2.03 -5.37 -14.18
CA SER A 73 1.88 -6.46 -15.16
C SER A 73 1.19 -5.98 -16.44
N ASN A 74 0.06 -5.27 -16.31
CA ASN A 74 -0.66 -4.71 -17.46
C ASN A 74 0.22 -3.73 -18.26
N HIS A 75 1.05 -2.93 -17.60
CA HIS A 75 1.95 -2.02 -18.30
C HIS A 75 3.05 -2.75 -19.06
N LYS A 76 3.66 -3.79 -18.46
CA LYS A 76 4.64 -4.64 -19.14
C LYS A 76 4.01 -5.36 -20.34
N GLU A 77 2.80 -5.90 -20.19
CA GLU A 77 2.08 -6.54 -21.29
C GLU A 77 1.79 -5.55 -22.44
N TYR A 78 1.35 -4.34 -22.11
CA TYR A 78 1.17 -3.28 -23.11
C TYR A 78 2.47 -2.98 -23.89
N LEU A 79 3.62 -2.91 -23.20
CA LEU A 79 4.91 -2.71 -23.85
C LEU A 79 5.29 -3.90 -24.75
N ARG A 80 5.04 -5.14 -24.30
CA ARG A 80 5.27 -6.36 -25.11
C ARG A 80 4.49 -6.33 -26.42
N ARG A 81 3.18 -6.04 -26.35
CA ARG A 81 2.32 -5.95 -27.53
C ARG A 81 2.78 -4.85 -28.48
N ARG A 82 3.17 -3.69 -27.95
CA ARG A 82 3.67 -2.57 -28.76
C ARG A 82 4.98 -2.91 -29.46
N TYR A 83 5.91 -3.58 -28.77
CA TYR A 83 7.16 -4.03 -29.37
C TYR A 83 6.89 -5.01 -30.51
N TYR A 84 6.12 -6.06 -30.25
CA TYR A 84 5.77 -7.07 -31.25
C TYR A 84 5.09 -6.46 -32.47
N ASN A 85 4.13 -5.56 -32.29
CA ASN A 85 3.45 -4.90 -33.42
C ASN A 85 4.38 -4.01 -34.25
N ALA A 86 5.48 -3.52 -33.68
CA ALA A 86 6.43 -2.65 -34.37
C ALA A 86 7.57 -3.44 -35.03
N THR A 87 8.03 -4.54 -34.44
CA THR A 87 9.21 -5.30 -34.88
C THR A 87 8.88 -6.66 -35.47
N GLY A 88 7.70 -7.22 -35.19
CA GLY A 88 7.34 -8.61 -35.48
C GLY A 88 7.98 -9.63 -34.54
N GLU A 89 8.77 -9.20 -33.56
CA GLU A 89 9.54 -10.08 -32.66
C GLU A 89 9.01 -10.06 -31.24
N VAL A 90 9.15 -11.18 -30.52
CA VAL A 90 8.81 -11.26 -29.09
C VAL A 90 9.98 -10.69 -28.27
N PRO A 91 9.77 -9.63 -27.46
CA PRO A 91 10.86 -9.04 -26.69
C PRO A 91 11.24 -9.90 -25.49
N SER A 92 12.54 -9.94 -25.16
CA SER A 92 13.01 -10.54 -23.90
C SER A 92 12.57 -9.72 -22.67
N GLU A 93 12.61 -10.34 -21.48
CA GLU A 93 12.24 -9.64 -20.25
C GLU A 93 13.16 -8.46 -19.96
N GLU A 94 14.46 -8.54 -20.29
CA GLU A 94 15.40 -7.43 -20.09
C GLU A 94 15.05 -6.23 -20.97
N VAL A 95 14.61 -6.46 -22.22
CA VAL A 95 14.20 -5.39 -23.14
C VAL A 95 12.97 -4.66 -22.59
N ILE A 96 11.98 -5.41 -22.11
CA ILE A 96 10.76 -4.85 -21.52
C ILE A 96 11.06 -4.09 -20.23
N GLU A 97 11.93 -4.61 -19.39
CA GLU A 97 12.33 -3.95 -18.15
C GLU A 97 13.09 -2.64 -18.42
N ARG A 98 13.96 -2.62 -19.43
CA ARG A 98 14.64 -1.39 -19.90
C ARG A 98 13.61 -0.36 -20.39
N TRP A 99 12.70 -0.75 -21.27
CA TRP A 99 11.67 0.14 -21.82
C TRP A 99 10.72 0.65 -20.75
N PHE A 100 10.34 -0.19 -19.79
CA PHE A 100 9.52 0.21 -18.65
C PHE A 100 10.18 1.34 -17.85
N ARG A 101 11.50 1.25 -17.61
CA ARG A 101 12.28 2.30 -16.93
C ARG A 101 12.38 3.58 -17.75
N GLU A 102 12.59 3.47 -19.06
CA GLU A 102 12.73 4.62 -19.97
C GLU A 102 11.41 5.37 -20.19
N VAL A 103 10.31 4.65 -20.40
CA VAL A 103 8.96 5.24 -20.50
C VAL A 103 8.55 5.91 -19.18
N GLY A 104 8.97 5.33 -18.04
CA GLY A 104 8.88 5.96 -16.73
C GLY A 104 9.54 7.35 -16.71
N LYS A 105 10.79 7.47 -17.18
CA LYS A 105 11.56 8.73 -17.24
C LYS A 105 10.95 9.78 -18.19
N LEU A 106 10.46 9.38 -19.36
CA LEU A 106 9.88 10.30 -20.35
C LEU A 106 8.60 11.00 -19.88
N ARG A 107 7.82 10.37 -18.99
CA ARG A 107 6.64 11.00 -18.36
C ARG A 107 7.01 12.08 -17.35
N TYR A 108 8.17 12.00 -16.71
CA TYR A 108 8.66 13.02 -15.79
C TYR A 108 9.20 14.25 -16.53
N LEU A 109 9.87 14.07 -17.67
CA LEU A 109 10.43 15.18 -18.44
C LEU A 109 9.34 16.08 -19.07
N LYS A 110 8.20 15.51 -19.50
CA LYS A 110 7.08 16.28 -20.08
C LYS A 110 6.22 17.03 -19.06
N ARG A 111 6.40 16.79 -17.75
CA ARG A 111 5.67 17.50 -16.68
C ARG A 111 6.42 18.69 -16.09
N GLY A 112 7.70 18.87 -16.42
CA GLY A 112 8.52 20.02 -15.98
C GLY A 112 8.64 21.16 -17.01
N GLN A 113 7.85 21.14 -18.09
CA GLN A 113 7.88 22.15 -19.16
C GLN A 113 6.52 22.84 -19.39
N LYS A 114 5.69 22.95 -18.36
CA LYS A 114 4.49 23.79 -18.37
C LYS A 114 4.44 24.66 -17.12
#